data_AF-A0A1T5P7S6-F1
#
_entry.id   AF-A0A1T5P7S6-F1
#
_cell.length_a   1.000
_cell.length_b   1.000
_cell.length_c   1.000
_cell.angle_alpha   90.00
_cell.angle_beta   90.00
_cell.angle_gamma   90.00
#
_symmetry.space_group_name_H-M   'P 1'
#
loop_
_entity.id
_entity.type
_entity.pdbx_description
1 polymer ?
#
loop_
_entity_poly.entity_id
_entity_poly.type
_entity_poly.pdbx_seq_one_letter_code
_entity_poly.pdbx_strand_id
1 'polypeptide(L)'
;MPEQMPAISREDFNWLTQTYGKESGYSHIDTKESVVHEIFMDKVLIGTAFLNCASYELSFGTPGLHIRKNRLDNYKLHDKAVLIPDEMNEEDEEELLLRWSALMQELKMLENLHGLSNAREPLVQLYLDIFNEDDAEEQISHLPDIVLPNATAIWEELYTALSATGNVVEFEWQQFAESGISALNELTPLRQAGIMLKAPDAADFEAIIGAEDFAKGVLDFVNDQLDEHELKIVAAGTSLDEYQSFTCLNMQDFRLANALLKMEELCLICFF
;
A
#
# COMPACT_ATOMS: atom_id res chain seq x y z
N MET A 1 -26.76 26.20 11.46
CA MET A 1 -26.54 24.75 11.56
C MET A 1 -25.28 24.49 10.77
N PRO A 2 -24.15 24.12 11.38
CA PRO A 2 -23.01 23.66 10.61
C PRO A 2 -23.36 22.29 10.01
N GLU A 3 -22.89 22.11 8.79
CA GLU A 3 -23.18 21.01 7.88
C GLU A 3 -22.77 19.65 8.46
N GLN A 4 -23.54 18.62 8.10
CA GLN A 4 -23.28 17.24 8.52
C GLN A 4 -21.88 16.82 8.06
N MET A 5 -21.00 16.45 8.99
CA MET A 5 -19.82 15.62 8.68
C MET A 5 -20.29 14.34 7.97
N PRO A 6 -19.95 14.11 6.69
CA PRO A 6 -20.28 12.87 6.01
C PRO A 6 -19.01 12.04 5.82
N ALA A 7 -18.82 10.96 6.59
CA ALA A 7 -18.15 9.72 6.12
C ALA A 7 -17.93 8.66 7.20
N ILE A 8 -17.76 9.02 8.48
CA ILE A 8 -17.57 8.02 9.55
C ILE A 8 -18.93 7.56 10.09
N SER A 9 -19.37 6.38 9.67
CA SER A 9 -20.66 5.83 10.06
C SER A 9 -20.61 5.14 11.43
N ARG A 10 -21.74 5.15 12.16
CA ARG A 10 -21.86 4.38 13.42
C ARG A 10 -21.72 2.88 13.17
N GLU A 11 -22.14 2.41 12.00
CA GLU A 11 -22.07 1.01 11.61
C GLU A 11 -20.62 0.55 11.44
N ASP A 12 -19.82 1.29 10.67
CA ASP A 12 -18.39 1.00 10.48
C ASP A 12 -17.64 1.08 11.81
N PHE A 13 -17.92 2.10 12.63
CA PHE A 13 -17.31 2.21 13.94
C PHE A 13 -17.63 1.01 14.83
N ASN A 14 -18.90 0.60 14.89
CA ASN A 14 -19.31 -0.55 15.69
C ASN A 14 -18.68 -1.85 15.17
N TRP A 15 -18.62 -2.05 13.85
CA TRP A 15 -17.95 -3.20 13.25
C TRP A 15 -16.48 -3.24 13.66
N LEU A 16 -15.77 -2.11 13.54
CA LEU A 16 -14.35 -1.99 13.84
C LEU A 16 -14.07 -2.31 15.32
N THR A 17 -14.79 -1.66 16.25
CA THR A 17 -14.56 -1.84 17.69
C THR A 17 -15.02 -3.21 18.20
N GLN A 18 -16.03 -3.83 17.58
CA GLN A 18 -16.46 -5.19 17.96
C GLN A 18 -15.53 -6.27 17.41
N THR A 19 -14.97 -6.08 16.22
CA THR A 19 -14.11 -7.08 15.55
C THR A 19 -12.68 -7.03 16.08
N TYR A 20 -12.12 -5.82 16.23
CA TYR A 20 -10.70 -5.64 16.58
C TYR A 20 -10.49 -5.02 17.97
N GLY A 21 -11.52 -4.43 18.59
CA GLY A 21 -11.38 -3.71 19.84
C GLY A 21 -10.93 -4.57 21.03
N LYS A 22 -9.93 -4.08 21.76
CA LYS A 22 -9.45 -4.69 23.02
C LYS A 22 -9.50 -3.68 24.15
N GLU A 23 -9.60 -4.15 25.40
CA GLU A 23 -9.52 -3.26 26.57
C GLU A 23 -8.19 -2.49 26.62
N SER A 24 -7.10 -3.14 26.21
CA SER A 24 -5.77 -2.53 26.12
C SER A 24 -5.52 -1.75 24.82
N GLY A 25 -6.49 -1.72 23.90
CA GLY A 25 -6.28 -1.28 22.52
C GLY A 25 -5.67 -2.40 21.66
N TYR A 26 -6.15 -2.52 20.42
CA TYR A 26 -5.47 -3.22 19.34
C TYR A 26 -4.75 -2.20 18.47
N SER A 27 -3.44 -2.37 18.30
CA SER A 27 -2.62 -1.48 17.48
C SER A 27 -2.56 -2.00 16.04
N HIS A 28 -2.97 -1.14 15.10
CA HIS A 28 -2.79 -1.32 13.66
C HIS A 28 -1.91 -0.19 13.15
N ILE A 29 -0.81 -0.51 12.47
CA ILE A 29 0.19 0.48 12.05
C ILE A 29 0.25 0.50 10.53
N ASP A 30 -0.05 1.65 9.96
CA ASP A 30 0.27 1.96 8.57
C ASP A 30 1.68 2.57 8.56
N THR A 31 2.65 1.74 8.20
CA THR A 31 4.06 2.13 8.16
C THR A 31 4.37 3.07 7.00
N LYS A 32 3.60 3.02 5.91
CA LYS A 32 3.81 3.87 4.72
C LYS A 32 3.54 5.33 5.06
N GLU A 33 2.43 5.59 5.72
CA GLU A 33 1.99 6.95 6.06
C GLU A 33 2.40 7.36 7.48
N SER A 34 3.12 6.48 8.21
CA SER A 34 3.48 6.67 9.62
C SER A 34 2.26 6.98 10.50
N VAL A 35 1.19 6.19 10.32
CA VAL A 35 -0.07 6.32 11.05
C VAL A 35 -0.26 5.13 11.99
N VAL A 36 -0.63 5.41 13.24
CA VAL A 36 -0.94 4.40 14.25
C VAL A 36 -2.41 4.49 14.61
N HIS A 37 -3.12 3.38 14.48
CA HIS A 37 -4.50 3.24 14.90
C HIS A 37 -4.56 2.37 16.16
N GLU A 38 -5.17 2.87 17.22
CA GLU A 38 -5.48 2.08 18.41
C GLU A 38 -6.99 1.89 18.54
N ILE A 39 -7.44 0.64 18.44
CA ILE A 39 -8.85 0.29 18.44
C ILE A 39 -9.22 -0.29 19.81
N PHE A 40 -10.04 0.46 20.55
CA PHE A 40 -10.62 0.03 21.82
C PHE A 40 -12.06 -0.44 21.59
N MET A 41 -12.68 -1.00 22.63
CA MET A 41 -14.08 -1.46 22.54
C MET A 41 -15.08 -0.30 22.41
N ASP A 42 -14.72 0.91 22.84
CA ASP A 42 -15.60 2.08 22.92
C ASP A 42 -15.07 3.32 22.20
N LYS A 43 -13.82 3.30 21.72
CA LYS A 43 -13.17 4.40 21.02
C LYS A 43 -12.10 3.92 20.04
N VAL A 44 -11.72 4.80 19.12
CA VAL A 44 -10.59 4.61 18.21
C VAL A 44 -9.67 5.81 18.31
N LEU A 45 -8.37 5.59 18.43
CA LEU A 45 -7.35 6.63 18.36
C LEU A 45 -6.61 6.51 17.04
N ILE A 46 -6.39 7.63 16.36
CA ILE A 46 -5.61 7.71 15.12
C ILE A 46 -4.50 8.73 15.36
N GLY A 47 -3.27 8.26 15.50
CA GLY A 47 -2.07 9.09 15.60
C GLY A 47 -1.38 9.20 14.24
N THR A 48 -1.08 10.41 13.81
CA THR A 48 -0.50 10.69 12.48
C THR A 48 0.79 11.50 12.64
N ALA A 49 1.65 11.52 11.62
CA ALA A 49 2.74 12.48 11.53
C ALA A 49 2.29 13.86 11.00
N PHE A 50 1.02 13.99 10.58
CA PHE A 50 0.43 15.21 10.02
C PHE A 50 0.38 16.36 11.04
N LEU A 51 0.59 17.60 10.55
CA LEU A 51 0.49 18.88 11.30
C LEU A 51 0.90 18.84 12.78
N ASN A 52 2.19 18.65 13.06
CA ASN A 52 2.76 18.54 14.42
C ASN A 52 2.35 17.27 15.18
N CYS A 53 2.29 16.14 14.45
CA CYS A 53 1.93 14.84 15.01
C CYS A 53 0.55 14.86 15.68
N ALA A 54 -0.49 15.16 14.89
CA ALA A 54 -1.86 15.19 15.35
C ALA A 54 -2.35 13.79 15.75
N SER A 55 -3.24 13.75 16.74
CA SER A 55 -3.95 12.55 17.18
C SER A 55 -5.44 12.85 17.31
N TYR A 56 -6.26 11.94 16.79
CA TYR A 56 -7.71 12.04 16.79
C TYR A 56 -8.30 10.90 17.62
N GLU A 57 -9.06 11.23 18.66
CA GLU A 57 -9.86 10.29 19.44
C GLU A 57 -11.31 10.34 18.94
N LEU A 58 -11.80 9.21 18.44
CA LEU A 58 -13.16 9.03 17.93
C LEU A 58 -13.95 8.17 18.90
N SER A 59 -15.16 8.62 19.26
CA SER A 59 -16.11 7.84 20.05
C SER A 59 -17.53 8.14 19.63
N PHE A 60 -18.42 7.15 19.70
CA PHE A 60 -19.84 7.37 19.44
C PHE A 60 -20.63 7.50 20.74
N GLY A 61 -21.20 8.68 20.94
CA GLY A 61 -22.10 8.99 22.05
C GLY A 61 -23.53 9.27 21.60
N THR A 62 -24.29 9.93 22.46
CA THR A 62 -25.56 10.58 22.12
C THR A 62 -25.30 12.09 22.12
N PRO A 63 -25.45 12.82 20.99
CA PRO A 63 -26.24 12.49 19.81
C PRO A 63 -25.49 11.90 18.59
N GLY A 64 -24.18 11.67 18.64
CA GLY A 64 -23.44 11.24 17.44
C GLY A 64 -21.96 10.93 17.66
N LEU A 65 -21.19 11.04 16.58
CA LEU A 65 -19.73 10.95 16.60
C LEU A 65 -19.15 12.13 17.39
N HIS A 66 -18.23 11.83 18.31
CA HIS A 66 -17.44 12.79 19.06
C HIS A 66 -15.97 12.61 18.69
N ILE A 67 -15.32 13.70 18.28
CA ILE A 67 -13.92 13.72 17.91
C ILE A 67 -13.20 14.66 18.87
N ARG A 68 -12.06 14.22 19.40
CA ARG A 68 -11.11 15.09 20.14
C ARG A 68 -9.77 15.06 19.45
N LYS A 69 -9.24 16.24 19.11
CA LYS A 69 -7.91 16.39 18.55
C LYS A 69 -6.93 16.77 19.65
N ASN A 70 -5.76 16.15 19.63
CA ASN A 70 -4.58 16.63 20.34
C ASN A 70 -3.41 16.70 19.36
N ARG A 71 -2.43 17.56 19.62
CA ARG A 71 -1.18 17.63 18.87
C ARG A 71 0.00 17.79 19.81
N LEU A 72 1.22 17.60 19.32
CA LEU A 72 2.39 17.95 20.10
C LEU A 72 2.53 19.47 20.20
N ASP A 73 2.85 19.95 21.40
CA ASP A 73 3.17 21.36 21.65
C ASP A 73 4.38 21.82 20.84
N ASN A 74 5.40 20.96 20.74
CA ASN A 74 6.56 21.11 19.87
C ASN A 74 7.15 19.74 19.52
N TYR A 75 6.80 19.22 18.33
CA TYR A 75 7.27 17.91 17.85
C TYR A 75 8.80 17.77 17.79
N LYS A 76 9.55 18.88 17.67
CA LYS A 76 11.03 18.87 17.62
C LYS A 76 11.67 18.51 18.96
N LEU A 77 10.89 18.51 20.05
CA LEU A 77 11.37 18.13 21.37
C LEU A 77 11.40 16.62 21.60
N HIS A 78 10.97 15.82 20.62
CA HIS A 78 10.91 14.35 20.68
C HIS A 78 10.25 13.90 22.00
N ASP A 79 10.94 13.11 22.83
CA ASP A 79 10.43 12.55 24.09
C ASP A 79 9.98 13.60 25.13
N LYS A 80 10.32 14.88 24.93
CA LYS A 80 9.91 15.98 25.82
C LYS A 80 8.69 16.74 25.30
N ALA A 81 8.22 16.42 24.10
CA ALA A 81 7.01 17.00 23.55
C ALA A 81 5.79 16.48 24.34
N VAL A 82 4.80 17.35 24.54
CA VAL A 82 3.59 17.05 25.30
C VAL A 82 2.38 17.19 24.39
N LEU A 83 1.46 16.21 24.48
CA LEU A 83 0.17 16.30 23.81
C LEU A 83 -0.69 17.38 24.46
N ILE A 84 -1.13 18.33 23.66
CA ILE A 84 -2.04 19.40 24.06
C ILE A 84 -3.34 19.32 23.25
N PRO A 85 -4.50 19.63 23.86
CA PRO A 85 -5.76 19.73 23.12
C PRO A 85 -5.68 20.78 22.03
N ASP A 86 -6.28 20.50 20.89
CA ASP A 86 -6.35 21.38 19.73
C ASP A 86 -7.74 21.31 19.10
N GLU A 87 -8.13 22.34 18.35
CA GLU A 87 -9.41 22.36 17.63
C GLU A 87 -9.24 21.77 16.24
N MET A 88 -10.30 21.13 15.72
CA MET A 88 -10.34 20.63 14.34
C MET A 88 -10.49 21.80 13.35
N ASN A 89 -9.76 21.75 12.25
CA ASN A 89 -9.98 22.57 11.05
C ASN A 89 -10.33 21.67 9.84
N GLU A 90 -10.54 22.29 8.67
CA GLU A 90 -10.91 21.58 7.43
C GLU A 90 -9.83 20.56 6.98
N GLU A 91 -8.54 20.92 7.06
CA GLU A 91 -7.42 20.02 6.72
C GLU A 91 -7.37 18.81 7.67
N ASP A 92 -7.67 19.01 8.96
CA ASP A 92 -7.74 17.92 9.94
C ASP A 92 -8.93 16.99 9.66
N GLU A 93 -10.06 17.53 9.22
CA GLU A 93 -11.23 16.73 8.83
C GLU A 93 -10.93 15.87 7.61
N GLU A 94 -10.29 16.43 6.58
CA GLU A 94 -9.87 15.70 5.38
C GLU A 94 -8.87 14.59 5.71
N GLU A 95 -7.83 14.91 6.48
CA GLU A 95 -6.84 13.93 6.95
C GLU A 95 -7.50 12.81 7.75
N LEU A 96 -8.38 13.15 8.71
CA LEU A 96 -9.07 12.14 9.52
C LEU A 96 -9.92 11.19 8.66
N LEU A 97 -10.65 11.74 7.68
CA LEU A 97 -11.47 10.93 6.78
C LEU A 97 -10.63 10.03 5.88
N LEU A 98 -9.49 10.53 5.41
CA LEU A 98 -8.53 9.75 4.64
C LEU A 98 -8.03 8.56 5.45
N ARG A 99 -7.54 8.79 6.69
CA ARG A 99 -6.99 7.72 7.55
C ARG A 99 -8.06 6.72 7.97
N TRP A 100 -9.26 7.21 8.31
CA TRP A 100 -10.38 6.33 8.63
C TRP A 100 -10.74 5.42 7.45
N SER A 101 -10.87 6.00 6.25
CA SER A 101 -11.28 5.24 5.05
C SER A 101 -10.22 4.21 4.67
N ALA A 102 -8.94 4.57 4.74
CA ALA A 102 -7.82 3.66 4.49
C ALA A 102 -7.82 2.47 5.46
N LEU A 103 -7.92 2.72 6.77
CA LEU A 103 -8.01 1.67 7.79
C LEU A 103 -9.19 0.72 7.52
N MET A 104 -10.36 1.28 7.24
CA MET A 104 -11.57 0.49 7.02
C MET A 104 -11.48 -0.37 5.75
N GLN A 105 -10.90 0.17 4.69
CA GLN A 105 -10.68 -0.56 3.44
C GLN A 105 -9.72 -1.74 3.65
N GLU A 106 -8.57 -1.48 4.26
CA GLU A 106 -7.55 -2.50 4.54
C GLU A 106 -8.10 -3.64 5.40
N LEU A 107 -8.75 -3.33 6.52
CA LEU A 107 -9.30 -4.36 7.41
C LEU A 107 -10.46 -5.13 6.76
N LYS A 108 -11.30 -4.48 5.95
CA LYS A 108 -12.36 -5.17 5.19
C LYS A 108 -11.77 -6.12 4.15
N MET A 109 -10.69 -5.73 3.48
CA MET A 109 -9.97 -6.61 2.53
C MET A 109 -9.35 -7.80 3.25
N LEU A 110 -8.75 -7.58 4.42
CA LEU A 110 -8.20 -8.65 5.25
C LEU A 110 -9.28 -9.65 5.69
N GLU A 111 -10.45 -9.18 6.13
CA GLU A 111 -11.58 -10.06 6.46
C GLU A 111 -12.12 -10.80 5.23
N ASN A 112 -12.19 -10.14 4.07
CA ASN A 112 -12.58 -10.79 2.82
C ASN A 112 -11.62 -11.91 2.46
N LEU A 113 -10.30 -11.66 2.58
CA LEU A 113 -9.27 -12.66 2.36
C LEU A 113 -9.44 -13.83 3.34
N HIS A 114 -9.58 -13.57 4.64
CA HIS A 114 -9.82 -14.62 5.65
C HIS A 114 -11.13 -15.39 5.43
N GLY A 115 -12.12 -14.77 4.79
CA GLY A 115 -13.39 -15.40 4.41
C GLY A 115 -13.26 -16.37 3.23
N LEU A 116 -12.18 -16.29 2.45
CA LEU A 116 -11.92 -17.26 1.39
C LEU A 116 -11.52 -18.60 2.01
N SER A 117 -11.96 -19.71 1.40
CA SER A 117 -11.43 -21.03 1.73
C SER A 117 -10.17 -21.39 0.94
N ASN A 118 -9.93 -20.69 -0.18
CA ASN A 118 -8.85 -20.94 -1.13
C ASN A 118 -8.59 -19.68 -1.97
N ALA A 119 -7.34 -19.24 -2.06
CA ALA A 119 -6.93 -18.06 -2.84
C ALA A 119 -6.54 -18.39 -4.29
N ARG A 120 -6.62 -19.66 -4.71
CA ARG A 120 -6.23 -20.08 -6.07
C ARG A 120 -6.97 -19.32 -7.16
N GLU A 121 -8.29 -19.17 -7.06
CA GLU A 121 -9.09 -18.54 -8.12
C GLU A 121 -8.75 -17.05 -8.33
N PRO A 122 -8.65 -16.22 -7.27
CA PRO A 122 -8.10 -14.87 -7.40
C PRO A 122 -6.69 -14.82 -8.00
N LEU A 123 -5.81 -15.75 -7.65
CA LEU A 123 -4.45 -15.83 -8.21
C LEU A 123 -4.44 -16.17 -9.69
N VAL A 124 -5.32 -17.08 -10.13
CA VAL A 124 -5.50 -17.40 -11.56
C VAL A 124 -5.87 -16.14 -12.33
N GLN A 125 -6.82 -15.35 -11.82
CA GLN A 125 -7.19 -14.09 -12.45
C GLN A 125 -6.02 -13.10 -12.47
N LEU A 126 -5.29 -12.97 -11.37
CA LEU A 126 -4.10 -12.11 -11.31
C LEU A 126 -3.04 -12.52 -12.33
N TYR A 127 -2.82 -13.82 -12.54
CA TYR A 127 -1.84 -14.31 -13.52
C TYR A 127 -2.25 -13.94 -14.95
N LEU A 128 -3.53 -14.04 -15.29
CA LEU A 128 -4.06 -13.58 -16.58
C LEU A 128 -3.88 -12.07 -16.75
N ASP A 129 -3.99 -11.29 -15.67
CA ASP A 129 -3.80 -9.85 -15.71
C ASP A 129 -2.31 -9.45 -15.84
N ILE A 130 -1.37 -10.23 -15.28
CA ILE A 130 0.07 -9.93 -15.29
C ILE A 130 0.81 -10.50 -16.52
N PHE A 131 0.59 -11.78 -16.86
CA PHE A 131 1.41 -12.51 -17.84
C PHE A 131 0.74 -12.59 -19.21
N ASN A 132 1.51 -12.69 -20.29
CA ASN A 132 0.90 -13.02 -21.59
C ASN A 132 0.16 -14.37 -21.53
N GLU A 133 -0.70 -14.64 -22.50
CA GLU A 133 -1.60 -15.81 -22.48
C GLU A 133 -0.84 -17.14 -22.27
N ASP A 134 0.24 -17.36 -23.03
CA ASP A 134 1.04 -18.58 -22.94
C ASP A 134 1.70 -18.74 -21.55
N ASP A 135 2.34 -17.69 -21.04
CA ASP A 135 2.98 -17.69 -19.73
C ASP A 135 1.94 -17.85 -18.61
N ALA A 136 0.78 -17.19 -18.73
CA ALA A 136 -0.29 -17.28 -17.75
C ALA A 136 -0.82 -18.71 -17.65
N GLU A 137 -1.12 -19.37 -18.78
CA GLU A 137 -1.57 -20.75 -18.81
C GLU A 137 -0.55 -21.70 -18.18
N GLU A 138 0.73 -21.52 -18.50
CA GLU A 138 1.81 -22.32 -17.91
C GLU A 138 1.88 -22.13 -16.39
N GLN A 139 1.90 -20.90 -15.89
CA GLN A 139 1.99 -20.63 -14.45
C GLN A 139 0.71 -21.08 -13.70
N ILE A 140 -0.47 -20.94 -14.31
CA ILE A 140 -1.73 -21.45 -13.75
C ILE A 140 -1.71 -22.98 -13.61
N SER A 141 -1.04 -23.69 -14.52
CA SER A 141 -0.89 -25.15 -14.44
C SER A 141 0.02 -25.61 -13.29
N HIS A 142 0.94 -24.74 -12.86
CA HIS A 142 1.83 -24.99 -11.73
C HIS A 142 1.24 -24.60 -10.37
N LEU A 143 0.19 -23.75 -10.35
CA LEU A 143 -0.49 -23.38 -9.11
C LEU A 143 -1.07 -24.62 -8.39
N PRO A 144 -0.87 -24.75 -7.07
CA PRO A 144 -1.46 -25.84 -6.31
C PRO A 144 -3.00 -25.72 -6.30
N ASP A 145 -3.68 -26.86 -6.14
CA ASP A 145 -5.15 -26.90 -6.05
C ASP A 145 -5.69 -26.07 -4.88
N ILE A 146 -4.90 -25.93 -3.81
CA ILE A 146 -5.23 -25.15 -2.62
C ILE A 146 -4.09 -24.18 -2.34
N VAL A 147 -4.40 -22.88 -2.44
CA VAL A 147 -3.54 -21.80 -1.94
C VAL A 147 -4.19 -21.24 -0.69
N LEU A 148 -3.41 -21.15 0.39
CA LEU A 148 -3.90 -20.60 1.65
C LEU A 148 -4.23 -19.10 1.46
N PRO A 149 -5.38 -18.63 1.94
CA PRO A 149 -5.78 -17.23 1.83
C PRO A 149 -5.06 -16.39 2.88
N ASN A 150 -3.77 -16.21 2.67
CA ASN A 150 -2.84 -15.45 3.49
C ASN A 150 -1.89 -14.71 2.56
N ALA A 151 -1.68 -13.41 2.77
CA ALA A 151 -0.85 -12.56 1.92
C ALA A 151 0.55 -13.13 1.66
N THR A 152 1.21 -13.72 2.67
CA THR A 152 2.53 -14.34 2.51
C THR A 152 2.50 -15.55 1.58
N ALA A 153 1.55 -16.47 1.78
CA ALA A 153 1.44 -17.66 0.92
C ALA A 153 1.07 -17.26 -0.53
N ILE A 154 0.20 -16.27 -0.69
CA ILE A 154 -0.19 -15.75 -2.00
C ILE A 154 1.02 -15.09 -2.68
N TRP A 155 1.80 -14.29 -1.94
CA TRP A 155 3.01 -13.67 -2.44
C TRP A 155 4.06 -14.70 -2.85
N GLU A 156 4.27 -15.78 -2.07
CA GLU A 156 5.21 -16.84 -2.42
C GLU A 156 4.87 -17.51 -3.76
N GLU A 157 3.58 -17.78 -4.01
CA GLU A 157 3.12 -18.33 -5.29
C GLU A 157 3.30 -17.31 -6.42
N LEU A 158 2.90 -16.05 -6.22
CA LEU A 158 3.07 -15.00 -7.22
C LEU A 158 4.55 -14.75 -7.55
N TYR A 159 5.40 -14.63 -6.55
CA TYR A 159 6.85 -14.43 -6.70
C TYR A 159 7.49 -15.60 -7.45
N THR A 160 7.06 -16.83 -7.17
CA THR A 160 7.53 -18.01 -7.91
C THR A 160 7.22 -17.91 -9.40
N ALA A 161 5.98 -17.54 -9.74
CA ALA A 161 5.56 -17.35 -11.13
C ALA A 161 6.32 -16.18 -11.79
N LEU A 162 6.43 -15.04 -11.13
CA LEU A 162 7.19 -13.88 -11.62
C LEU A 162 8.66 -14.26 -11.86
N SER A 163 9.26 -15.04 -10.97
CA SER A 163 10.65 -15.51 -11.09
C SER A 163 10.81 -16.47 -12.28
N ALA A 164 9.87 -17.40 -12.47
CA ALA A 164 9.89 -18.35 -13.57
C ALA A 164 9.82 -17.65 -14.94
N THR A 165 9.08 -16.54 -15.04
CA THR A 165 8.98 -15.74 -16.26
C THR A 165 10.07 -14.67 -16.38
N GLY A 166 10.98 -14.54 -15.40
CA GLY A 166 11.96 -13.45 -15.33
C GLY A 166 11.34 -12.06 -15.23
N ASN A 167 10.14 -11.95 -14.65
CA ASN A 167 9.42 -10.71 -14.41
C ASN A 167 9.48 -10.26 -12.95
N VAL A 168 10.53 -10.61 -12.22
CA VAL A 168 10.85 -10.02 -10.92
C VAL A 168 12.36 -9.86 -10.77
N VAL A 169 12.76 -8.75 -10.16
CA VAL A 169 14.11 -8.52 -9.66
C VAL A 169 14.03 -7.90 -8.28
N GLU A 170 15.11 -8.00 -7.51
CA GLU A 170 15.12 -7.54 -6.14
C GLU A 170 16.40 -6.75 -5.85
N PHE A 171 16.24 -5.61 -5.19
CA PHE A 171 17.36 -4.78 -4.76
C PHE A 171 16.91 -3.81 -3.65
N GLU A 172 17.88 -3.23 -2.95
CA GLU A 172 17.59 -2.18 -1.97
C GLU A 172 17.33 -0.85 -2.67
N TRP A 173 16.36 -0.06 -2.22
CA TRP A 173 16.08 1.26 -2.80
C TRP A 173 17.32 2.15 -2.94
N GLN A 174 18.25 2.08 -1.97
CA GLN A 174 19.50 2.84 -1.98
C GLN A 174 20.47 2.41 -3.08
N GLN A 175 20.38 1.17 -3.55
CA GLN A 175 21.20 0.60 -4.62
C GLN A 175 20.65 0.92 -6.02
N PHE A 176 19.54 1.65 -6.11
CA PHE A 176 18.85 1.97 -7.36
C PHE A 176 19.78 2.50 -8.46
N ALA A 177 20.59 3.52 -8.14
CA ALA A 177 21.48 4.16 -9.09
C ALA A 177 22.75 3.33 -9.41
N GLU A 178 23.17 2.44 -8.50
CA GLU A 178 24.40 1.65 -8.67
C GLU A 178 24.16 0.34 -9.44
N SER A 179 23.12 -0.39 -9.07
CA SER A 179 22.81 -1.73 -9.62
C SER A 179 21.35 -1.90 -9.99
N GLY A 180 20.43 -1.15 -9.37
CA GLY A 180 18.99 -1.32 -9.58
C GLY A 180 18.55 -1.16 -11.04
N ILE A 181 19.04 -0.13 -11.75
CA ILE A 181 18.74 0.04 -13.18
C ILE A 181 19.24 -1.14 -14.03
N SER A 182 20.43 -1.67 -13.70
CA SER A 182 20.95 -2.85 -14.39
C SER A 182 20.06 -4.06 -14.14
N ALA A 183 19.62 -4.27 -12.90
CA ALA A 183 18.71 -5.35 -12.54
C ALA A 183 17.36 -5.20 -13.24
N LEU A 184 16.74 -4.02 -13.22
CA LEU A 184 15.47 -3.77 -13.93
C LEU A 184 15.57 -4.10 -15.42
N ASN A 185 16.69 -3.78 -16.07
CA ASN A 185 16.94 -4.13 -17.48
C ASN A 185 17.03 -5.64 -17.75
N GLU A 186 17.14 -6.50 -16.73
CA GLU A 186 17.10 -7.95 -16.87
C GLU A 186 15.67 -8.49 -17.00
N LEU A 187 14.65 -7.71 -16.60
CA LEU A 187 13.25 -8.08 -16.66
C LEU A 187 12.82 -8.48 -18.08
N THR A 188 12.21 -9.66 -18.20
CA THR A 188 11.79 -10.23 -19.48
C THR A 188 10.91 -9.28 -20.30
N PRO A 189 9.89 -8.59 -19.74
CA PRO A 189 9.06 -7.68 -20.54
C PRO A 189 9.85 -6.54 -21.20
N LEU A 190 10.82 -5.94 -20.49
CA LEU A 190 11.67 -4.89 -21.05
C LEU A 190 12.57 -5.42 -22.16
N ARG A 191 13.19 -6.59 -21.96
CA ARG A 191 14.06 -7.22 -22.95
C ARG A 191 13.32 -7.63 -24.22
N GLN A 192 12.10 -8.15 -24.08
CA GLN A 192 11.25 -8.51 -25.21
C GLN A 192 10.80 -7.28 -26.00
N ALA A 193 10.52 -6.17 -25.32
CA ALA A 193 10.22 -4.89 -25.94
C ALA A 193 11.47 -4.18 -26.53
N GLY A 194 12.68 -4.69 -26.27
CA GLY A 194 13.94 -4.08 -26.70
C GLY A 194 14.27 -2.77 -25.99
N ILE A 195 13.71 -2.57 -24.79
CA ILE A 195 13.87 -1.37 -23.98
C ILE A 195 15.14 -1.50 -23.13
N MET A 196 15.86 -0.39 -23.00
CA MET A 196 17.00 -0.27 -22.09
C MET A 196 16.83 1.01 -21.29
N LEU A 197 16.45 0.86 -20.02
CA LEU A 197 16.35 1.93 -19.05
C LEU A 197 17.72 2.58 -18.86
N LYS A 198 17.73 3.91 -18.84
CA LYS A 198 18.93 4.70 -18.58
C LYS A 198 19.07 4.92 -17.09
N ALA A 199 20.31 4.85 -16.62
CA ALA A 199 20.63 5.26 -15.27
C ALA A 199 20.43 6.77 -15.12
N PRO A 200 19.98 7.25 -13.94
CA PRO A 200 19.83 8.68 -13.69
C PRO A 200 21.18 9.38 -13.84
N ASP A 201 21.18 10.54 -14.48
CA ASP A 201 22.35 11.42 -14.42
C ASP A 201 22.39 12.18 -13.09
N ALA A 202 23.38 13.07 -12.91
CA ALA A 202 23.52 13.80 -11.66
C ALA A 202 22.32 14.70 -11.34
N ALA A 203 21.68 15.30 -12.35
CA ALA A 203 20.53 16.17 -12.16
C ALA A 203 19.28 15.34 -11.84
N ASP A 204 19.08 14.23 -12.54
CA ASP A 204 17.99 13.29 -12.26
C ASP A 204 18.11 12.73 -10.84
N PHE A 205 19.31 12.34 -10.43
CA PHE A 205 19.53 11.80 -9.09
C PHE A 205 19.32 12.83 -7.98
N GLU A 206 19.72 14.10 -8.20
CA GLU A 206 19.39 15.19 -7.28
C GLU A 206 17.88 15.41 -7.15
N ALA A 207 17.13 15.30 -8.26
CA ALA A 207 15.67 15.41 -8.23
C ALA A 207 15.02 14.25 -7.46
N ILE A 208 15.49 13.02 -7.64
CA ILE A 208 15.00 11.84 -6.92
C ILE A 208 15.23 11.98 -5.41
N ILE A 209 16.44 12.38 -4.98
CA ILE A 209 16.74 12.58 -3.55
C ILE A 209 15.92 13.75 -2.96
N GLY A 210 15.63 14.77 -3.76
CA GLY A 210 14.85 15.93 -3.36
C GLY A 210 13.33 15.69 -3.29
N ALA A 211 12.85 14.52 -3.72
CA ALA A 211 11.44 14.18 -3.67
C ALA A 211 10.95 14.00 -2.22
N GLU A 212 9.68 14.33 -1.97
CA GLU A 212 9.04 14.14 -0.65
C GLU A 212 9.00 12.65 -0.27
N ASP A 213 8.82 11.78 -1.26
CA ASP A 213 8.95 10.32 -1.16
C ASP A 213 10.02 9.84 -2.14
N PHE A 214 11.13 9.35 -1.60
CA PHE A 214 12.27 8.85 -2.37
C PHE A 214 11.90 7.63 -3.22
N ALA A 215 11.12 6.68 -2.69
CA ALA A 215 10.73 5.48 -3.41
C ALA A 215 9.82 5.85 -4.59
N LYS A 216 8.92 6.81 -4.37
CA LYS A 216 8.11 7.38 -5.45
C LYS A 216 8.98 8.05 -6.52
N GLY A 217 9.93 8.90 -6.13
CA GLY A 217 10.82 9.57 -7.08
C GLY A 217 11.62 8.59 -7.94
N VAL A 218 12.06 7.46 -7.36
CA VAL A 218 12.72 6.37 -8.08
C VAL A 218 11.78 5.74 -9.13
N LEU A 219 10.56 5.39 -8.75
CA LEU A 219 9.61 4.74 -9.66
C LEU A 219 9.09 5.69 -10.74
N ASP A 220 8.86 6.96 -10.43
CA ASP A 220 8.47 7.99 -11.40
C ASP A 220 9.56 8.14 -12.47
N PHE A 221 10.83 8.24 -12.09
CA PHE A 221 11.96 8.32 -13.05
C PHE A 221 12.05 7.12 -14.01
N VAL A 222 11.79 5.91 -13.49
CA VAL A 222 11.79 4.69 -14.32
C VAL A 222 10.59 4.65 -15.23
N ASN A 223 9.40 4.94 -14.69
CA ASN A 223 8.14 4.81 -15.42
C ASN A 223 7.97 5.88 -16.50
N ASP A 224 8.52 7.08 -16.32
CA ASP A 224 8.58 8.12 -17.36
C ASP A 224 9.28 7.62 -18.65
N GLN A 225 10.20 6.66 -18.54
CA GLN A 225 10.88 6.06 -19.70
C GLN A 225 10.06 4.94 -20.37
N LEU A 226 8.97 4.49 -19.74
CA LEU A 226 8.16 3.34 -20.16
C LEU A 226 6.76 3.72 -20.64
N ASP A 227 6.30 4.96 -20.38
CA ASP A 227 4.97 5.44 -20.74
C ASP A 227 4.60 5.19 -22.21
N GLU A 228 5.52 5.45 -23.15
CA GLU A 228 5.28 5.22 -24.59
C GLU A 228 5.19 3.73 -24.97
N HIS A 229 5.60 2.84 -24.07
CA HIS A 229 5.64 1.39 -24.27
C HIS A 229 4.49 0.66 -23.57
N GLU A 230 3.59 1.38 -22.89
CA GLU A 230 2.47 0.81 -22.14
C GLU A 230 2.94 -0.23 -21.10
N LEU A 231 4.10 0.01 -20.48
CA LEU A 231 4.67 -0.80 -19.42
C LEU A 231 4.86 0.03 -18.16
N LYS A 232 4.74 -0.61 -16.99
CA LYS A 232 4.96 0.04 -15.70
C LYS A 232 5.76 -0.84 -14.76
N ILE A 233 6.83 -0.31 -14.21
CA ILE A 233 7.57 -0.90 -13.10
C ILE A 233 6.87 -0.55 -11.80
N VAL A 234 6.63 -1.58 -11.00
CA VAL A 234 6.00 -1.46 -9.69
C VAL A 234 6.83 -2.21 -8.66
N ALA A 235 6.89 -1.68 -7.45
CA ALA A 235 7.33 -2.42 -6.28
C ALA A 235 6.16 -3.28 -5.78
N ALA A 236 6.39 -4.57 -5.58
CA ALA A 236 5.36 -5.51 -5.15
C ALA A 236 5.85 -6.39 -3.99
N GLY A 237 4.93 -6.80 -3.12
CA GLY A 237 5.23 -7.65 -1.97
C GLY A 237 4.10 -7.70 -0.96
N THR A 238 4.39 -8.19 0.25
CA THR A 238 3.47 -8.10 1.40
C THR A 238 3.63 -6.80 2.20
N SER A 239 4.72 -6.08 1.97
CA SER A 239 5.14 -4.86 2.67
C SER A 239 6.03 -4.01 1.75
N LEU A 240 6.19 -2.74 2.09
CA LEU A 240 7.27 -1.90 1.55
C LEU A 240 8.43 -1.92 2.55
N ASP A 241 9.58 -2.41 2.09
CA ASP A 241 10.79 -2.57 2.90
C ASP A 241 12.01 -1.97 2.19
N GLU A 242 13.14 -1.89 2.89
CA GLU A 242 14.39 -1.40 2.31
C GLU A 242 14.84 -2.25 1.11
N TYR A 243 14.68 -3.57 1.21
CA TYR A 243 14.89 -4.56 0.15
C TYR A 243 13.56 -4.94 -0.47
N GLN A 244 13.38 -4.65 -1.76
CA GLN A 244 12.08 -4.73 -2.40
C GLN A 244 12.15 -5.55 -3.69
N SER A 245 11.06 -6.27 -3.98
CA SER A 245 10.84 -6.93 -5.28
C SER A 245 10.14 -5.98 -6.26
N PHE A 246 10.64 -5.93 -7.49
CA PHE A 246 10.16 -5.09 -8.58
C PHE A 246 9.72 -5.95 -9.75
N THR A 247 8.55 -5.65 -10.32
CA THR A 247 8.01 -6.34 -11.49
C THR A 247 7.55 -5.34 -12.55
N CYS A 248 7.49 -5.79 -13.82
CA CYS A 248 6.98 -5.00 -14.93
C CYS A 248 5.58 -5.47 -15.32
N LEU A 249 4.61 -4.56 -15.26
CA LEU A 249 3.21 -4.81 -15.58
C LEU A 249 2.82 -4.14 -16.90
N ASN A 250 1.97 -4.81 -17.67
CA ASN A 250 1.43 -4.27 -18.91
C ASN A 250 0.21 -3.37 -18.63
N MET A 251 0.18 -2.19 -19.26
CA MET A 251 -0.89 -1.20 -19.13
C MET A 251 -2.02 -1.35 -20.16
N GLN A 252 -1.81 -2.15 -21.20
CA GLN A 252 -2.79 -2.40 -22.26
C GLN A 252 -4.06 -3.04 -21.71
N ASP A 253 -5.19 -2.77 -22.38
CA ASP A 253 -6.48 -3.45 -22.14
C ASP A 253 -6.91 -3.50 -20.67
N PHE A 254 -6.59 -2.46 -19.88
CA PHE A 254 -6.88 -2.35 -18.44
C PHE A 254 -6.17 -3.37 -17.55
N ARG A 255 -5.19 -4.10 -18.08
CA ARG A 255 -4.47 -5.15 -17.35
C ARG A 255 -3.81 -4.65 -16.09
N LEU A 256 -3.11 -3.51 -16.14
CA LEU A 256 -2.54 -2.88 -14.95
C LEU A 256 -3.61 -2.60 -13.89
N ALA A 257 -4.73 -1.96 -14.27
CA ALA A 257 -5.78 -1.62 -13.32
C ALA A 257 -6.40 -2.86 -12.66
N ASN A 258 -6.62 -3.92 -13.44
CA ASN A 258 -7.13 -5.19 -12.92
C ASN A 258 -6.12 -5.87 -12.00
N ALA A 259 -4.84 -5.91 -12.38
CA ALA A 259 -3.77 -6.47 -11.57
C ALA A 259 -3.65 -5.73 -10.23
N LEU A 260 -3.67 -4.40 -10.24
CA LEU A 260 -3.61 -3.58 -9.02
C LEU A 260 -4.78 -3.87 -8.09
N LEU A 261 -6.02 -3.85 -8.62
CA LEU A 261 -7.20 -4.16 -7.83
C LEU A 261 -7.12 -5.57 -7.24
N LYS A 262 -6.67 -6.55 -8.04
CA LYS A 262 -6.58 -7.94 -7.60
C LYS A 262 -5.47 -8.15 -6.56
N MET A 263 -4.32 -7.48 -6.72
CA MET A 263 -3.26 -7.47 -5.70
C MET A 263 -3.77 -6.88 -4.39
N GLU A 264 -4.50 -5.77 -4.45
CA GLU A 264 -5.09 -5.11 -3.28
C GLU A 264 -6.11 -6.01 -2.57
N GLU A 265 -7.02 -6.64 -3.32
CA GLU A 265 -7.99 -7.63 -2.80
C GLU A 265 -7.30 -8.84 -2.15
N LEU A 266 -6.09 -9.18 -2.60
CA LEU A 266 -5.27 -10.25 -2.05
C LEU A 266 -4.34 -9.79 -0.92
N CYS A 267 -4.50 -8.54 -0.46
CA CYS A 267 -3.67 -7.90 0.56
C CYS A 267 -2.17 -7.88 0.22
N LEU A 268 -1.87 -7.77 -1.08
CA LEU A 268 -0.53 -7.52 -1.58
C LEU A 268 -0.35 -6.02 -1.84
N ILE A 269 0.84 -5.53 -1.52
CA ILE A 269 1.23 -4.17 -1.87
C ILE A 269 1.67 -4.12 -3.31
N CYS A 270 1.20 -3.10 -4.02
CA CYS A 270 1.73 -2.68 -5.30
C CYS A 270 1.91 -1.16 -5.29
N PHE A 271 3.14 -0.68 -5.41
CA PHE A 271 3.52 0.72 -5.31
C PHE A 271 4.22 1.21 -6.58
N PHE A 272 3.85 2.40 -7.07
CA PHE A 272 4.30 2.95 -8.35
C PHE A 272 4.13 4.47 -8.46
#